data_AF-A0A916VT74-F1
#
_entry.id   AF-A0A916VT74-F1
#
_cell.length_a   1.000
_cell.length_b   1.000
_cell.length_c   1.000
_cell.angle_alpha   90.00
_cell.angle_beta   90.00
_cell.angle_gamma   90.00
#
_symmetry.space_group_name_H-M   'P 1'
#
loop_
_entity.id
_entity.type
_entity.pdbx_description
1 polymer ?
#
loop_
_entity_poly.entity_id
_entity_poly.type
_entity_poly.pdbx_seq_one_letter_code
_entity_poly.pdbx_strand_id
1 'polypeptide(L)' 'MPYITTRVTAESNYKLRLTYSNGSEIIVDFKPIINQGGVFAPLSDPNFFFTSKIRRRW' A
#
# COMPACT_ATOMS: atom_id res chain seq x y z
N MET A 1 -13.73 2.96 -17.72
CA MET A 1 -13.62 3.90 -16.58
C MET A 1 -12.23 3.73 -15.96
N PRO A 2 -11.48 4.79 -15.64
CA PRO A 2 -10.14 4.64 -15.07
C PRO A 2 -10.21 4.05 -13.65
N TYR A 3 -9.32 3.10 -13.35
CA TYR A 3 -9.15 2.55 -12.00
C TYR A 3 -8.41 3.56 -11.13
N ILE A 4 -9.16 4.47 -10.52
CA ILE A 4 -8.62 5.47 -9.59
C ILE A 4 -8.77 4.91 -8.19
N THR A 5 -7.65 4.77 -7.47
CA THR A 5 -7.69 4.38 -6.06
C THR A 5 -8.34 5.49 -5.24
N THR A 6 -9.48 5.23 -4.62
CA THR A 6 -10.22 6.18 -3.78
C THR A 6 -9.80 6.09 -2.32
N ARG A 7 -9.44 4.89 -1.86
CA ARG A 7 -9.00 4.64 -0.49
C ARG A 7 -7.86 3.65 -0.46
N VAL A 8 -6.91 3.92 0.42
CA VAL A 8 -5.85 2.97 0.80
C VAL A 8 -5.87 2.82 2.30
N THR A 9 -5.87 1.59 2.76
CA THR A 9 -5.81 1.27 4.19
C THR A 9 -4.70 0.27 4.40
N ALA A 10 -3.75 0.63 5.27
CA ALA A 10 -2.73 -0.30 5.71
C ALA A 10 -3.35 -1.30 6.68
N GLU A 11 -3.18 -2.57 6.38
CA GLU A 11 -3.59 -3.69 7.21
C GLU A 11 -2.37 -4.31 7.89
N SER A 12 -2.62 -5.20 8.85
CA SER A 12 -1.56 -5.95 9.52
C SER A 12 -0.75 -6.79 8.52
N ASN A 13 0.43 -7.26 8.94
CA ASN A 13 1.29 -8.12 8.14
C ASN A 13 1.77 -7.50 6.81
N TYR A 14 1.98 -6.19 6.76
CA TYR A 14 2.48 -5.47 5.57
C TYR A 14 1.57 -5.60 4.35
N LYS A 15 0.25 -5.60 4.58
CA LYS A 15 -0.74 -5.63 3.50
C LYS A 15 -1.36 -4.25 3.31
N LEU A 16 -1.68 -3.91 2.07
CA LEU A 16 -2.49 -2.75 1.74
C LEU A 16 -3.80 -3.20 1.10
N ARG A 17 -4.92 -2.69 1.62
CA ARG A 17 -6.20 -2.74 0.95
C ARG A 17 -6.38 -1.49 0.10
N LEU A 18 -6.61 -1.68 -1.20
CA LEU A 18 -6.90 -0.62 -2.15
C LEU A 18 -8.36 -0.72 -2.56
N THR A 19 -9.12 0.36 -2.35
CA THR A 19 -10.49 0.50 -2.88
C THR A 19 -10.43 1.42 -4.09
N TYR A 20 -11.04 0.98 -5.19
CA TYR A 20 -11.11 1.72 -6.45
C TYR A 20 -12.44 2.48 -6.59
N SER A 21 -12.46 3.45 -7.50
CA SER A 21 -13.63 4.28 -7.81
C SER A 21 -14.85 3.50 -8.30
N ASN A 22 -14.65 2.32 -8.86
CA ASN A 22 -15.71 1.41 -9.30
C ASN A 22 -16.21 0.49 -8.18
N GLY A 23 -15.75 0.69 -6.94
CA GLY A 23 -16.11 -0.14 -5.78
C GLY A 23 -15.35 -1.46 -5.67
N SER A 24 -14.45 -1.78 -6.63
CA SER A 24 -13.60 -2.96 -6.52
C SER A 24 -12.56 -2.80 -5.41
N GLU A 25 -12.23 -3.89 -4.73
CA GLU A 25 -11.17 -3.94 -3.72
C GLU A 25 -10.10 -4.96 -4.10
N ILE A 26 -8.84 -4.63 -3.85
CA ILE A 26 -7.74 -5.59 -3.89
C ILE A 26 -6.89 -5.50 -2.63
N ILE A 27 -6.30 -6.63 -2.25
CA ILE A 27 -5.34 -6.72 -1.15
C ILE A 27 -3.98 -7.05 -1.75
N VAL A 28 -2.99 -6.21 -1.47
CA VAL A 28 -1.61 -6.37 -1.94
C VAL A 28 -0.72 -6.70 -0.76
N ASP A 29 0.04 -7.79 -0.86
CA ASP A 29 1.05 -8.19 0.14
C ASP A 29 2.42 -7.61 -0.25
N PHE A 30 2.98 -6.75 0.60
CA PHE A 30 4.27 -6.12 0.36
C PHE A 30 5.45 -6.94 0.89
N LYS A 31 5.23 -8.04 1.63
CA LYS A 31 6.33 -8.88 2.14
C LYS A 31 7.32 -9.32 1.06
N PRO A 32 6.90 -9.75 -0.16
CA PRO A 32 7.85 -10.16 -1.19
C PRO A 32 8.80 -9.01 -1.59
N ILE A 33 8.28 -7.79 -1.67
CA ILE A 33 9.05 -6.59 -2.06
C ILE A 33 9.93 -6.12 -0.90
N ILE A 34 9.42 -6.13 0.32
CA ILE A 34 10.20 -5.81 1.53
C ILE A 34 11.38 -6.78 1.66
N ASN A 35 11.16 -8.07 1.41
CA ASN A 35 12.20 -9.09 1.47
C ASN A 35 13.26 -8.95 0.38
N GLN A 36 12.99 -8.25 -0.73
CA GLN A 36 14.00 -7.92 -1.73
C GLN A 36 15.02 -6.88 -1.21
N GLY A 37 14.66 -6.11 -0.16
CA GLY A 37 15.55 -5.15 0.47
C GLY A 37 15.88 -3.94 -0.43
N GLY A 38 17.09 -3.40 -0.28
CA GLY A 38 17.56 -2.23 -1.03
C GLY A 38 16.73 -0.97 -0.72
N VAL A 39 16.18 -0.35 -1.76
CA VAL A 39 15.34 0.86 -1.64
C VAL A 39 14.08 0.61 -0.81
N PHE A 40 13.61 -0.64 -0.74
CA PHE A 40 12.42 -1.02 0.02
C PHE A 40 12.72 -1.43 1.47
N ALA A 41 14.00 -1.50 1.87
CA ALA A 41 14.37 -1.88 3.24
C ALA A 41 13.66 -1.06 4.33
N PRO A 42 13.43 0.27 4.20
CA PRO A 42 12.69 1.03 5.21
C PRO A 42 11.24 0.57 5.43
N LEU A 43 10.61 -0.09 4.45
CA LEU A 43 9.25 -0.61 4.57
C LEU A 43 9.16 -1.82 5.53
N SER A 44 10.29 -2.39 5.95
CA SER A 44 10.32 -3.42 7.00
C SER A 44 10.06 -2.84 8.40
N ASP A 45 10.14 -1.53 8.59
CA ASP A 45 9.71 -0.88 9.84
C ASP A 45 8.18 -0.74 9.79
N PRO A 46 7.43 -1.38 10.70
CA PRO A 46 5.98 -1.25 10.78
C PRO A 46 5.54 0.22 10.88
N ASN A 47 6.23 1.05 11.66
CA ASN A 47 5.86 2.45 11.84
C ASN A 47 5.99 3.23 10.53
N PHE A 48 7.03 2.93 9.76
CA PHE A 48 7.23 3.52 8.44
C PHE A 48 6.16 3.03 7.46
N PHE A 49 5.87 1.73 7.44
CA PHE A 49 4.85 1.13 6.58
C PHE A 49 3.45 1.72 6.82
N PHE A 50 3.02 1.81 8.09
CA PHE A 50 1.69 2.34 8.46
C PHE A 50 1.54 3.85 8.24
N THR A 51 2.64 4.59 8.14
CA THR A 51 2.62 6.04 7.92
C THR A 51 2.44 6.42 6.44
N SER A 52 2.62 5.47 5.52
CA SER A 52 2.57 5.73 4.08
C SER A 52 1.15 6.05 3.58
N LYS A 53 0.83 7.35 3.50
CA LYS A 53 -0.38 7.86 2.85
C LYS A 53 -0.08 8.13 1.37
N ILE A 54 -0.99 7.75 0.46
CA ILE A 54 -0.93 8.25 -0.92
C ILE A 54 -0.97 9.78 -0.85
N ARG A 55 0.15 10.43 -1.18
CA ARG A 55 0.12 11.85 -1.49
C ARG A 55 -0.61 11.99 -2.82
N ARG A 56 -1.82 12.58 -2.79
CA ARG A 56 -2.42 13.14 -4.01
C ARG A 56 -1.45 14.18 -4.55
N ARG A 57 -0.77 13.86 -5.65
CA ARG A 57 -0.07 14.84 -6.47
C ARG A 57 -1.05 15.23 -7.58
N TRP A 58 -1.31 16.54 -7.65
CA TRP A 58 -2.20 17.22 -8.58
C TRP A 58 -1.87 16.89 -10.03
#